data_AF-A0A3M1GU47-F1
#
_entry.id   AF-A0A3M1GU47-F1
#
_cell.length_a   1.000
_cell.length_b   1.000
_cell.length_c   1.000
_cell.angle_alpha   90.00
_cell.angle_beta   90.00
_cell.angle_gamma   90.00
#
_symmetry.space_group_name_H-M   'P 1'
#
loop_
_entity.id
_entity.type
_entity.pdbx_description
1 polymer ?
#
loop_
_entity_poly.entity_id
_entity_poly.type
_entity_poly.pdbx_seq_one_letter_code
_entity_poly.pdbx_strand_id
1 'polypeptide(L)'
;MDTIQSPQETEERWPTTPSAILIMGKRQGTKRENRQLWGRAAMAAALWYSAPAPKPYILFVAADIHGPHNTPDGQVVKSLLVEKFGISADFVIIRPRSLCTLIETRAARAVCRAHNVTHIFALTHLYHAPRAQRYLDEVFPNAAVIPVHPEILAEISFPPAYADLLPEIQQMVQDSQPGRLDLWREYLVEGLLNLAHTVDPRGRFERRLARLLRPGAYHHSVRQVK
;
A
#
# COMPACT_ATOMS: atom_id res chain seq x y z
N MET A 1 17.83 -17.59 -47.29
CA MET A 1 17.93 -18.09 -45.90
C MET A 1 17.73 -16.88 -45.03
N ASP A 2 16.48 -16.64 -44.64
CA ASP A 2 16.11 -15.46 -43.85
C ASP A 2 16.30 -15.80 -42.37
N THR A 3 17.19 -15.06 -41.73
CA THR A 3 17.47 -15.17 -40.30
C THR A 3 16.28 -14.60 -39.54
N ILE A 4 15.45 -15.48 -38.97
CA ILE A 4 14.39 -15.10 -38.03
C ILE A 4 15.09 -14.50 -36.81
N GLN A 5 15.02 -13.18 -36.65
CA GLN A 5 15.41 -12.52 -35.42
C GLN A 5 14.44 -12.95 -34.31
N SER A 6 14.96 -13.65 -33.31
CA SER A 6 14.26 -13.89 -32.06
C SER A 6 13.72 -12.57 -31.51
N PRO A 7 12.48 -12.52 -31.00
CA PRO A 7 12.03 -11.37 -30.21
C PRO A 7 13.04 -11.21 -29.07
N GLN A 8 13.66 -10.04 -28.97
CA GLN A 8 14.37 -9.68 -27.75
C GLN A 8 13.29 -9.58 -26.68
N GLU A 9 13.27 -10.54 -25.75
CA GLU A 9 12.61 -10.38 -24.46
C GLU A 9 13.20 -9.12 -23.83
N THR A 10 12.49 -8.00 -23.97
CA THR A 10 12.77 -6.84 -23.15
C THR A 10 12.44 -7.27 -21.73
N GLU A 11 13.46 -7.69 -20.97
CA GLU A 11 13.39 -7.70 -19.52
C GLU A 11 12.77 -6.38 -19.12
N GLU A 12 11.53 -6.43 -18.62
CA GLU A 12 10.78 -5.26 -18.20
C GLU A 12 11.50 -4.70 -16.97
N ARG A 13 12.57 -3.94 -17.21
CA ARG A 13 13.37 -3.33 -16.16
C ARG A 13 12.47 -2.31 -15.49
N TRP A 14 12.03 -2.64 -14.29
CA TRP A 14 11.43 -1.69 -13.36
C TRP A 14 12.25 -0.41 -13.39
N PRO A 15 11.62 0.77 -13.55
CA PRO A 15 12.37 2.01 -13.46
C PRO A 15 13.02 2.07 -12.08
N THR A 16 14.28 2.48 -12.09
CA THR A 16 15.15 2.45 -10.92
C THR A 16 14.67 3.37 -9.79
N THR A 17 13.70 4.24 -10.03
CA THR A 17 13.19 5.17 -9.02
C THR A 17 11.70 5.46 -9.23
N PRO A 18 10.86 5.32 -8.19
CA PRO A 18 9.46 5.68 -8.28
C PRO A 18 9.32 7.21 -8.26
N SER A 19 8.32 7.74 -8.96
CA SER A 19 7.90 9.15 -8.79
C SER A 19 6.97 9.34 -7.58
N ALA A 20 6.35 8.25 -7.09
CA ALA A 20 5.61 8.26 -5.84
C ALA A 20 5.58 6.89 -5.14
N ILE A 21 5.44 6.91 -3.82
CA ILE A 21 5.24 5.75 -2.95
C ILE A 21 3.79 5.79 -2.46
N LEU A 22 2.97 4.81 -2.81
CA LEU A 22 1.59 4.69 -2.36
C LEU A 22 1.51 3.76 -1.14
N ILE A 23 1.15 4.28 0.02
CA ILE A 23 0.86 3.46 1.19
C ILE A 23 -0.58 2.96 1.04
N MET A 24 -0.76 1.65 0.81
CA MET A 24 -2.11 1.07 0.77
C MET A 24 -2.75 1.12 2.15
N GLY A 25 -4.06 1.35 2.21
CA GLY A 25 -4.83 1.49 3.43
C GLY A 25 -4.95 0.18 4.21
N LYS A 26 -5.02 0.31 5.53
CA LYS A 26 -5.46 -0.73 6.45
C LYS A 26 -6.35 -0.05 7.46
N ARG A 27 -7.56 -0.58 7.67
CA ARG A 27 -8.46 -0.07 8.69
C ARG A 27 -7.82 -0.17 10.06
N GLN A 28 -7.80 0.94 10.79
CA GLN A 28 -7.48 0.90 12.21
C GLN A 28 -8.67 0.36 12.99
N GLY A 29 -8.37 -0.41 14.05
CA GLY A 29 -9.41 -1.03 14.87
C GLY A 29 -8.83 -1.88 15.99
N THR A 30 -7.77 -2.62 15.68
CA THR A 30 -7.01 -3.41 16.65
C THR A 30 -5.55 -2.96 16.71
N LYS A 31 -4.87 -3.22 17.85
CA LYS A 31 -3.41 -2.98 17.99
C LYS A 31 -2.62 -3.57 16.84
N ARG A 32 -3.05 -4.73 16.34
CA ARG A 32 -2.43 -5.43 15.23
C ARG A 32 -2.60 -4.69 13.91
N GLU A 33 -3.81 -4.25 13.57
CA GLU A 33 -4.05 -3.51 12.33
C GLU A 33 -3.31 -2.17 12.32
N ASN A 34 -3.17 -1.55 13.49
CA ASN A 34 -2.38 -0.33 13.63
C ASN A 34 -0.90 -0.60 13.32
N ARG A 35 -0.30 -1.66 13.89
CA ARG A 35 1.08 -2.07 13.56
C ARG A 35 1.28 -2.36 12.08
N GLN A 36 0.28 -2.96 11.43
CA GLN A 36 0.27 -3.20 9.98
C GLN A 36 0.35 -1.91 9.17
N LEU A 37 -0.45 -0.90 9.53
CA LEU A 37 -0.38 0.41 8.89
C LEU A 37 0.95 1.12 9.17
N TRP A 38 1.45 1.06 10.40
CA TRP A 38 2.71 1.68 10.81
C TRP A 38 3.91 1.07 10.09
N GLY A 39 3.95 -0.25 9.91
CA GLY A 39 4.99 -0.91 9.12
C GLY A 39 5.02 -0.45 7.66
N ARG A 40 3.86 -0.16 7.06
CA ARG A 40 3.80 0.42 5.70
C ARG A 40 4.32 1.85 5.67
N ALA A 41 4.00 2.67 6.67
CA ALA A 41 4.53 4.02 6.78
C ALA A 41 6.06 4.00 7.00
N ALA A 42 6.57 3.09 7.83
CA ALA A 42 8.00 2.91 8.06
C ALA A 42 8.74 2.45 6.79
N MET A 43 8.20 1.47 6.06
CA MET A 43 8.75 1.05 4.77
C MET A 43 8.72 2.19 3.73
N ALA A 44 7.68 3.03 3.73
CA ALA A 44 7.63 4.21 2.87
C ALA A 44 8.74 5.21 3.21
N ALA A 45 9.00 5.44 4.51
CA ALA A 45 10.09 6.30 4.95
C ALA A 45 11.45 5.73 4.48
N ALA A 46 11.67 4.42 4.61
CA ALA A 46 12.89 3.76 4.14
C ALA A 46 13.14 3.97 2.65
N LEU A 47 12.12 3.74 1.83
CA LEU A 47 12.19 3.95 0.39
C LEU A 47 12.38 5.43 0.04
N TRP A 48 11.73 6.35 0.76
CA TRP A 48 11.88 7.79 0.52
C TRP A 48 13.29 8.29 0.83
N TYR A 49 13.87 7.88 1.96
CA TYR A 49 15.25 8.23 2.32
C TYR A 49 16.25 7.68 1.33
N SER A 50 16.04 6.45 0.86
CA SER A 50 16.94 5.76 -0.06
C SER A 50 16.79 6.18 -1.52
N ALA A 51 15.69 6.84 -1.88
CA ALA A 51 15.48 7.34 -3.24
C ALA A 51 16.46 8.48 -3.59
N PRO A 52 17.03 8.51 -4.80
CA PRO A 52 17.80 9.66 -5.29
C PRO A 52 16.91 10.90 -5.47
N ALA A 53 17.53 12.05 -5.74
CA ALA A 53 16.80 13.23 -6.16
C ALA A 53 16.33 13.10 -7.62
N PRO A 54 15.15 13.62 -7.99
CA PRO A 54 14.16 14.26 -7.11
C PRO A 54 13.45 13.25 -6.20
N LYS A 55 13.16 13.66 -4.96
CA LYS A 55 12.49 12.79 -3.97
C LYS A 55 11.05 12.47 -4.41
N PRO A 56 10.58 11.22 -4.21
CA PRO A 56 9.22 10.84 -4.55
C PRO A 56 8.19 11.48 -3.61
N TYR A 57 6.97 11.64 -4.09
CA TYR A 57 5.82 11.89 -3.21
C TYR A 57 5.45 10.64 -2.43
N ILE A 58 4.94 10.79 -1.21
CA ILE A 58 4.30 9.72 -0.45
C ILE A 58 2.79 9.97 -0.47
N LEU A 59 2.04 9.02 -1.01
CA LEU A 59 0.59 9.09 -1.15
C LEU A 59 -0.07 8.15 -0.14
N PHE A 60 -1.11 8.63 0.53
CA PHE A 60 -1.99 7.79 1.35
C PHE A 60 -3.46 8.07 1.04
N VAL A 61 -4.18 7.04 0.60
CA VAL A 61 -5.56 7.16 0.12
C VAL A 61 -6.47 6.16 0.86
N ALA A 62 -6.88 6.51 2.07
CA ALA A 62 -7.80 5.71 2.88
C ALA A 62 -9.03 6.54 3.28
N ALA A 63 -10.06 5.93 3.86
CA ALA A 63 -11.21 6.65 4.40
C ALA A 63 -10.85 7.30 5.72
N ASP A 64 -11.56 8.39 6.02
CA ASP A 64 -11.15 9.37 7.03
C ASP A 64 -11.36 8.90 8.47
N ILE A 65 -12.18 7.87 8.75
CA ILE A 65 -12.52 7.49 10.12
C ILE A 65 -12.75 5.97 10.21
N HIS A 66 -11.93 5.28 11.02
CA HIS A 66 -12.12 3.87 11.38
C HIS A 66 -11.82 3.62 12.87
N GLY A 67 -12.39 2.54 13.41
CA GLY A 67 -12.12 2.08 14.77
C GLY A 67 -12.87 2.84 15.89
N PRO A 68 -12.79 2.36 17.14
CA PRO A 68 -13.57 2.90 18.26
C PRO A 68 -13.16 4.32 18.68
N HIS A 69 -11.98 4.78 18.26
CA HIS A 69 -11.43 6.09 18.64
C HIS A 69 -11.69 7.18 17.59
N ASN A 70 -12.32 6.86 16.45
CA ASN A 70 -12.59 7.80 15.35
C ASN A 70 -11.37 8.62 14.89
N THR A 71 -10.15 8.10 15.07
CA THR A 71 -8.94 8.78 14.64
C THR A 71 -8.77 8.61 13.12
N PRO A 72 -8.53 9.68 12.36
CA PRO A 72 -8.29 9.54 10.95
C PRO A 72 -6.99 8.81 10.63
N ASP A 73 -7.11 7.68 9.90
CA ASP A 73 -5.96 6.88 9.47
C ASP A 73 -4.90 7.75 8.78
N GLY A 74 -5.35 8.73 8.00
CA GLY A 74 -4.48 9.66 7.27
C GLY A 74 -3.71 10.62 8.17
N GLN A 75 -4.29 11.04 9.30
CA GLN A 75 -3.58 11.87 10.28
C GLN A 75 -2.49 11.06 10.99
N VAL A 76 -2.77 9.80 11.35
CA VAL A 76 -1.77 8.92 11.96
C VAL A 76 -0.60 8.68 11.01
N VAL A 77 -0.87 8.36 9.74
CA VAL A 77 0.18 8.19 8.74
C VAL A 77 0.97 9.47 8.53
N LYS A 78 0.29 10.64 8.46
CA LYS A 78 0.97 11.92 8.29
C LYS A 78 1.87 12.26 9.49
N SER A 79 1.40 12.07 10.72
CA SER A 79 2.19 12.30 11.94
C SER A 79 3.43 11.39 11.95
N LEU A 80 3.27 10.09 11.63
CA LEU A 80 4.42 9.18 11.51
C LEU A 80 5.45 9.67 10.48
N LEU A 81 5.02 10.04 9.28
CA LEU A 81 5.95 10.46 8.23
C LEU A 81 6.62 11.81 8.54
N VAL A 82 5.85 12.79 8.99
CA VAL A 82 6.32 14.17 9.13
C VAL A 82 6.97 14.42 10.49
N GLU A 83 6.27 14.09 11.57
CA GLU A 83 6.72 14.43 12.92
C GLU A 83 7.74 13.43 13.44
N LYS A 84 7.49 12.14 13.20
CA LYS A 84 8.34 11.07 13.71
C LYS A 84 9.53 10.78 12.81
N PHE A 85 9.30 10.61 11.51
CA PHE A 85 10.38 10.33 10.57
C PHE A 85 11.01 11.59 9.98
N GLY A 86 10.45 12.78 10.16
CA GLY A 86 11.07 14.04 9.69
C GLY A 86 10.98 14.27 8.19
N ILE A 87 10.08 13.59 7.48
CA ILE A 87 9.84 13.82 6.04
C ILE A 87 9.09 15.14 5.87
N SER A 88 9.56 16.01 4.98
CA SER A 88 8.86 17.27 4.71
C SER A 88 7.40 17.01 4.31
N ALA A 89 6.49 17.76 4.92
CA ALA A 89 5.05 17.68 4.64
C ALA A 89 4.71 17.94 3.17
N ASP A 90 5.56 18.65 2.43
CA ASP A 90 5.38 18.93 1.00
C ASP A 90 5.45 17.66 0.13
N PHE A 91 6.10 16.61 0.62
CA PHE A 91 6.14 15.30 -0.05
C PHE A 91 4.97 14.40 0.35
N VAL A 92 4.17 14.74 1.36
CA VAL A 92 3.13 13.85 1.91
C VAL A 92 1.73 14.28 1.48
N ILE A 93 1.08 13.46 0.66
CA ILE A 93 -0.27 13.72 0.14
C ILE A 93 -1.27 12.75 0.76
N ILE A 94 -2.19 13.28 1.56
CA ILE A 94 -3.28 12.51 2.19
C ILE A 94 -4.60 12.79 1.46
N ARG A 95 -5.34 11.73 1.11
CA ARG A 95 -6.69 11.83 0.51
C ARG A 95 -7.70 10.93 1.24
N PRO A 96 -8.71 11.51 1.92
CA PRO A 96 -9.70 10.76 2.70
C PRO A 96 -10.82 10.17 1.82
N ARG A 97 -10.49 9.31 0.86
CA ARG A 97 -11.42 8.91 -0.22
C ARG A 97 -11.40 7.41 -0.56
N SER A 98 -11.27 6.51 0.42
CA SER A 98 -11.37 5.07 0.11
C SER A 98 -11.81 4.14 1.24
N LEU A 99 -12.85 3.33 0.99
CA LEU A 99 -13.27 2.25 1.90
C LEU A 99 -12.81 0.86 1.44
N CYS A 100 -12.16 0.73 0.28
CA CYS A 100 -11.70 -0.54 -0.27
C CYS A 100 -10.57 -0.35 -1.28
N THR A 101 -9.74 -1.37 -1.46
CA THR A 101 -8.54 -1.34 -2.31
C THR A 101 -8.81 -0.83 -3.73
N LEU A 102 -9.92 -1.22 -4.37
CA LEU A 102 -10.27 -0.75 -5.73
C LEU A 102 -10.54 0.77 -5.81
N ILE A 103 -11.19 1.34 -4.80
CA ILE A 103 -11.45 2.79 -4.77
C ILE A 103 -10.13 3.53 -4.48
N GLU A 104 -9.29 2.97 -3.61
CA GLU A 104 -7.97 3.49 -3.30
C GLU A 104 -7.09 3.59 -4.55
N THR A 105 -6.99 2.54 -5.35
CA THR A 105 -6.17 2.57 -6.58
C THR A 105 -6.67 3.59 -7.60
N ARG A 106 -8.00 3.71 -7.77
CA ARG A 106 -8.62 4.72 -8.66
C ARG A 106 -8.39 6.15 -8.17
N ALA A 107 -8.53 6.40 -6.88
CA ALA A 107 -8.29 7.71 -6.29
C ALA A 107 -6.79 8.07 -6.34
N ALA A 108 -5.90 7.10 -6.11
CA ALA A 108 -4.46 7.28 -6.30
C ALA A 108 -4.12 7.66 -7.76
N ARG A 109 -4.77 7.04 -8.76
CA ARG A 109 -4.59 7.42 -10.17
C ARG A 109 -4.93 8.88 -10.44
N ALA A 110 -6.00 9.40 -9.85
CA ALA A 110 -6.38 10.80 -9.98
C ALA A 110 -5.34 11.75 -9.39
N VAL A 111 -4.81 11.42 -8.20
CA VAL A 111 -3.71 12.17 -7.58
C VAL A 111 -2.47 12.14 -8.46
N CYS A 112 -2.09 10.95 -8.94
CA CYS A 112 -0.90 10.81 -9.79
C CYS A 112 -0.97 11.66 -11.06
N ARG A 113 -2.16 11.74 -11.70
CA ARG A 113 -2.37 12.62 -12.86
C ARG A 113 -2.18 14.10 -12.51
N ALA A 114 -2.68 14.54 -11.36
CA ALA A 114 -2.55 15.93 -10.92
C ALA A 114 -1.10 16.33 -10.59
N HIS A 115 -0.26 15.35 -10.24
CA HIS A 115 1.13 15.57 -9.83
C HIS A 115 2.15 15.04 -10.85
N ASN A 116 1.73 14.71 -12.08
CA ASN A 116 2.60 14.15 -13.14
C ASN A 116 3.43 12.93 -12.71
N VAL A 117 2.86 12.09 -11.83
CA VAL A 117 3.49 10.86 -11.35
C VAL A 117 3.35 9.77 -12.43
N THR A 118 4.48 9.26 -12.91
CA THR A 118 4.57 8.32 -14.04
C THR A 118 4.77 6.87 -13.59
N HIS A 119 5.32 6.66 -12.40
CA HIS A 119 5.59 5.36 -11.81
C HIS A 119 5.36 5.38 -10.29
N ILE A 120 4.74 4.31 -9.77
CA ILE A 120 4.43 4.20 -8.34
C ILE A 120 4.95 2.90 -7.74
N PHE A 121 5.41 2.97 -6.50
CA PHE A 121 5.60 1.79 -5.64
C PHE A 121 4.49 1.74 -4.59
N ALA A 122 3.63 0.73 -4.66
CA ALA A 122 2.51 0.55 -3.76
C ALA A 122 2.86 -0.43 -2.63
N LEU A 123 2.80 0.04 -1.39
CA LEU A 123 3.16 -0.72 -0.20
C LEU A 123 1.94 -1.40 0.41
N THR A 124 2.01 -2.71 0.57
CA THR A 124 0.94 -3.51 1.21
C THR A 124 1.53 -4.70 1.95
N HIS A 125 0.71 -5.49 2.62
CA HIS A 125 1.20 -6.75 3.22
C HIS A 125 1.30 -7.86 2.16
N LEU A 126 2.20 -8.81 2.38
CA LEU A 126 2.48 -9.93 1.47
C LEU A 126 1.22 -10.62 0.94
N TYR A 127 0.30 -11.00 1.81
CA TYR A 127 -0.94 -11.68 1.43
C TYR A 127 -1.89 -10.83 0.59
N HIS A 128 -1.79 -9.50 0.64
CA HIS A 128 -2.59 -8.59 -0.18
C HIS A 128 -1.91 -8.19 -1.49
N ALA A 129 -0.63 -8.50 -1.68
CA ALA A 129 0.15 -8.05 -2.83
C ALA A 129 -0.45 -8.49 -4.17
N PRO A 130 -0.87 -9.76 -4.37
CA PRO A 130 -1.45 -10.19 -5.65
C PRO A 130 -2.75 -9.47 -6.01
N ARG A 131 -3.59 -9.15 -5.03
CA ARG A 131 -4.82 -8.38 -5.27
C ARG A 131 -4.53 -6.90 -5.55
N ALA A 132 -3.62 -6.32 -4.79
CA ALA A 132 -3.21 -4.93 -5.01
C ALA A 132 -2.62 -4.75 -6.42
N GLN A 133 -1.76 -5.67 -6.86
CA GLN A 133 -1.11 -5.60 -8.18
C GLN A 133 -2.17 -5.64 -9.29
N ARG A 134 -3.09 -6.60 -9.27
CA ARG A 134 -4.19 -6.66 -10.26
C ARG A 134 -4.99 -5.38 -10.37
N TYR A 135 -5.42 -4.81 -9.24
CA TYR A 135 -6.18 -3.55 -9.26
C TYR A 135 -5.36 -2.35 -9.70
N LEU A 136 -4.04 -2.40 -9.52
CA LEU A 136 -3.14 -1.37 -10.01
C LEU A 136 -2.90 -1.53 -11.51
N ASP A 137 -2.70 -2.74 -12.03
CA ASP A 137 -2.55 -3.01 -13.46
C ASP A 137 -3.75 -2.47 -14.27
N GLU A 138 -4.96 -2.56 -13.71
CA GLU A 138 -6.17 -2.00 -14.33
C GLU A 138 -6.18 -0.47 -14.48
N VAL A 139 -5.49 0.26 -13.60
CA VAL A 139 -5.64 1.73 -13.50
C VAL A 139 -4.33 2.51 -13.68
N PHE A 140 -3.20 1.85 -13.45
CA PHE A 140 -1.85 2.38 -13.40
C PHE A 140 -0.86 1.29 -13.85
N PRO A 141 -0.61 1.12 -15.17
CA PRO A 141 0.22 0.04 -15.71
C PRO A 141 1.68 0.07 -15.24
N ASN A 142 2.11 1.22 -14.73
CA ASN A 142 3.46 1.52 -14.28
C ASN A 142 3.57 1.44 -12.74
N ALA A 143 2.90 0.46 -12.13
CA ALA A 143 2.84 0.32 -10.68
C ALA A 143 3.52 -0.98 -10.25
N ALA A 144 4.42 -0.87 -9.28
CA ALA A 144 5.01 -2.02 -8.59
C ALA A 144 4.37 -2.19 -7.22
N VAL A 145 3.91 -3.38 -6.87
CA VAL A 145 3.55 -3.66 -5.47
C VAL A 145 4.76 -4.19 -4.72
N ILE A 146 5.10 -3.52 -3.62
CA ILE A 146 6.17 -3.95 -2.71
C ILE A 146 5.53 -4.44 -1.41
N PRO A 147 5.68 -5.74 -1.08
CA PRO A 147 5.29 -6.26 0.22
C PRO A 147 6.11 -5.64 1.36
N VAL A 148 5.44 -5.32 2.47
CA VAL A 148 6.12 -4.93 3.71
C VAL A 148 6.65 -6.19 4.40
N HIS A 149 7.95 -6.41 4.28
CA HIS A 149 8.66 -7.54 4.88
C HIS A 149 10.08 -7.13 5.34
N PRO A 150 10.62 -7.69 6.44
CA PRO A 150 11.96 -7.38 6.91
C PRO A 150 13.06 -7.71 5.89
N GLU A 151 12.91 -8.80 5.14
CA GLU A 151 13.89 -9.20 4.13
C GLU A 151 13.97 -8.18 2.99
N ILE A 152 12.83 -7.67 2.52
CA ILE A 152 12.78 -6.61 1.51
C ILE A 152 13.39 -5.32 2.07
N LEU A 153 13.14 -5.00 3.35
CA LEU A 153 13.76 -3.84 3.99
C LEU A 153 15.29 -3.98 4.04
N ALA A 154 15.82 -5.19 4.24
CA ALA A 154 17.26 -5.44 4.28
C ALA A 154 17.95 -5.25 2.92
N GLU A 155 17.21 -5.34 1.82
CA GLU A 155 17.70 -5.06 0.46
C GLU A 155 17.78 -3.54 0.15
N ILE A 156 17.13 -2.70 0.97
CA ILE A 156 17.12 -1.25 0.77
C ILE A 156 18.43 -0.65 1.30
N SER A 157 19.19 -0.02 0.40
CA SER A 157 20.40 0.73 0.75
C SER A 157 20.06 2.02 1.49
N PHE A 158 20.03 1.95 2.81
CA PHE A 158 19.66 3.07 3.67
C PHE A 158 20.83 4.06 3.85
N PRO A 159 20.61 5.37 3.64
CA PRO A 159 21.67 6.38 3.70
C PRO A 159 22.29 6.52 5.10
N PRO A 160 23.64 6.57 5.24
CA PRO A 160 24.31 6.70 6.54
C PRO A 160 23.92 7.95 7.33
N ALA A 161 23.60 9.04 6.64
CA ALA A 161 23.16 10.30 7.26
C ALA A 161 21.89 10.18 8.12
N TYR A 162 21.15 9.08 7.99
CA TYR A 162 19.90 8.83 8.72
C TYR A 162 19.94 7.54 9.53
N ALA A 163 21.13 6.95 9.75
CA ALA A 163 21.31 5.62 10.37
C ALA A 163 20.56 5.46 11.71
N ASP A 164 20.38 6.54 12.47
CA ASP A 164 19.66 6.53 13.75
C ASP A 164 18.17 6.19 13.61
N LEU A 165 17.55 6.44 12.44
CA LEU A 165 16.15 6.08 12.17
C LEU A 165 15.97 4.60 11.83
N LEU A 166 17.03 3.94 11.34
CA LEU A 166 16.94 2.59 10.79
C LEU A 166 16.47 1.54 11.82
N PRO A 167 16.95 1.51 13.08
CA PRO A 167 16.46 0.57 14.08
C PRO A 167 14.96 0.70 14.35
N GLU A 168 14.46 1.93 14.38
CA GLU A 168 13.03 2.18 14.61
C GLU A 168 12.17 1.75 13.42
N ILE A 169 12.62 2.05 12.19
CA ILE A 169 11.97 1.58 10.97
C ILE A 169 11.93 0.05 10.93
N GLN A 170 13.05 -0.61 11.22
CA GLN A 170 13.16 -2.08 11.28
C GLN A 170 12.19 -2.66 12.31
N GLN A 171 12.14 -2.09 13.51
CA GLN A 171 11.22 -2.54 14.56
C GLN A 171 9.75 -2.41 14.14
N MET A 172 9.35 -1.30 13.51
CA MET A 172 7.98 -1.14 13.02
C MET A 172 7.62 -2.13 11.91
N VAL A 173 8.54 -2.38 10.98
CA VAL A 173 8.34 -3.37 9.91
C VAL A 173 8.24 -4.78 10.49
N GLN A 174 9.06 -5.12 11.48
CA GLN A 174 9.02 -6.39 12.21
C GLN A 174 7.69 -6.56 12.97
N ASP A 175 7.26 -5.56 13.72
CA ASP A 175 6.01 -5.58 14.50
C ASP A 175 4.75 -5.63 13.63
N SER A 176 4.88 -5.25 12.36
CA SER A 176 3.79 -5.30 11.39
C SER A 176 3.50 -6.72 10.87
N GLN A 177 4.37 -7.69 11.12
CA GLN A 177 4.24 -9.04 10.59
C GLN A 177 3.03 -9.76 11.21
N PRO A 178 2.15 -10.36 10.40
CA PRO A 178 1.04 -11.16 10.93
C PRO A 178 1.56 -12.45 11.57
N GLY A 179 0.87 -12.95 12.60
CA GLY A 179 1.13 -14.28 13.14
C GLY A 179 0.82 -15.38 12.11
N ARG A 180 1.34 -16.59 12.31
CA ARG A 180 1.18 -17.71 11.37
C ARG A 180 -0.27 -18.06 11.06
N LEU A 181 -1.12 -18.16 12.09
CA LEU A 181 -2.55 -18.48 11.93
C LEU A 181 -3.30 -17.41 11.13
N ASP A 182 -2.93 -16.17 11.39
CA ASP A 182 -3.50 -15.03 10.68
C ASP A 182 -3.11 -15.02 9.22
N LEU A 183 -1.83 -15.27 8.94
CA LEU A 183 -1.32 -15.37 7.59
C LEU A 183 -2.08 -16.45 6.80
N TRP A 184 -2.28 -17.62 7.40
CA TRP A 184 -3.06 -18.70 6.80
C TRP A 184 -4.52 -18.29 6.53
N ARG A 185 -5.19 -17.69 7.51
CA ARG A 185 -6.57 -17.20 7.35
C ARG A 185 -6.68 -16.17 6.22
N GLU A 186 -5.75 -15.22 6.18
CA GLU A 186 -5.75 -14.19 5.14
C GLU A 186 -5.46 -14.79 3.76
N TYR A 187 -4.54 -15.75 3.64
CA TYR A 187 -4.32 -16.46 2.37
C TYR A 187 -5.59 -17.18 1.87
N LEU A 188 -6.32 -17.86 2.76
CA LEU A 188 -7.58 -18.50 2.41
C LEU A 188 -8.61 -17.47 1.92
N VAL A 189 -8.78 -16.38 2.68
CA VAL A 189 -9.72 -15.31 2.33
C VAL A 189 -9.34 -14.66 0.99
N GLU A 190 -8.06 -14.36 0.78
CA GLU A 190 -7.59 -13.76 -0.47
C GLU A 190 -7.74 -14.73 -1.63
N GLY A 191 -7.49 -16.03 -1.46
CA GLY A 191 -7.74 -17.06 -2.48
C GLY A 191 -9.21 -17.10 -2.91
N LEU A 192 -10.14 -17.06 -1.95
CA LEU A 192 -11.58 -17.01 -2.23
C LEU A 192 -11.99 -15.72 -2.95
N LEU A 193 -11.44 -14.57 -2.55
CA LEU A 193 -11.70 -13.31 -3.22
C LEU A 193 -11.11 -13.26 -4.63
N ASN A 194 -9.95 -13.88 -4.83
CA ASN A 194 -9.31 -14.01 -6.13
C ASN A 194 -10.20 -14.82 -7.09
N LEU A 195 -10.72 -15.96 -6.63
CA LEU A 195 -11.68 -16.77 -7.37
C LEU A 195 -13.00 -16.03 -7.65
N ALA A 196 -13.50 -15.25 -6.68
CA ALA A 196 -14.70 -14.45 -6.89
C ALA A 196 -14.50 -13.38 -7.97
N HIS A 197 -13.30 -12.81 -8.04
CA HIS A 197 -12.95 -11.81 -9.04
C HIS A 197 -12.83 -12.40 -10.44
N THR A 198 -12.28 -13.61 -10.60
CA THR A 198 -12.22 -14.26 -11.93
C THR A 198 -13.61 -14.52 -12.51
N VAL A 199 -14.61 -14.75 -11.66
CA VAL A 199 -16.01 -14.96 -12.06
C VAL A 199 -16.77 -13.63 -12.26
N ASP A 200 -16.43 -12.58 -11.51
CA ASP A 200 -17.03 -11.25 -11.65
C ASP A 200 -15.96 -10.13 -11.57
N PRO A 201 -15.35 -9.78 -12.72
CA PRO A 201 -14.33 -8.72 -12.79
C PRO A 201 -14.86 -7.35 -12.39
N ARG A 202 -16.19 -7.13 -12.43
CA ARG A 202 -16.82 -5.87 -11.99
C ARG A 202 -16.89 -5.77 -10.45
N GLY A 203 -16.49 -6.82 -9.74
CA GLY A 203 -16.30 -6.85 -8.30
C GLY A 203 -17.59 -6.70 -7.49
N ARG A 204 -18.77 -6.98 -8.06
CA ARG A 204 -20.04 -6.94 -7.30
C ARG A 204 -20.14 -8.15 -6.37
N PHE A 205 -19.82 -9.34 -6.89
CA PHE A 205 -19.77 -10.59 -6.16
C PHE A 205 -18.62 -10.60 -5.15
N GLU A 206 -17.41 -10.19 -5.57
CA GLU A 206 -16.25 -10.06 -4.68
C GLU A 206 -16.56 -9.17 -3.47
N ARG A 207 -17.23 -8.03 -3.66
CA ARG A 207 -17.65 -7.15 -2.55
C ARG A 207 -18.65 -7.82 -1.60
N ARG A 208 -19.59 -8.63 -2.12
CA ARG A 208 -20.54 -9.38 -1.28
C ARG A 208 -19.82 -10.45 -0.48
N LEU A 209 -18.92 -11.21 -1.12
CA LEU A 209 -18.12 -12.23 -0.46
C LEU A 209 -17.20 -11.63 0.61
N ALA A 210 -16.55 -10.50 0.32
CA ALA A 210 -15.72 -9.79 1.28
C ALA A 210 -16.50 -9.35 2.54
N ARG A 211 -17.80 -9.00 2.40
CA ARG A 211 -18.67 -8.70 3.54
C ARG A 211 -18.98 -9.94 4.37
N LEU A 212 -19.23 -11.08 3.73
CA LEU A 212 -19.51 -12.34 4.41
C LEU A 212 -18.28 -12.88 5.14
N LEU A 213 -17.12 -12.84 4.50
CA LEU A 213 -15.86 -13.33 5.07
C LEU A 213 -15.30 -12.40 6.17
N ARG A 214 -15.77 -11.14 6.22
CA ARG A 214 -15.32 -10.12 7.19
C ARG A 214 -16.49 -9.30 7.72
N PRO A 215 -17.40 -9.90 8.51
CA PRO A 215 -18.66 -9.26 8.91
C PRO A 215 -18.45 -7.92 9.63
N GLY A 216 -17.42 -7.77 10.48
CA GLY A 216 -17.12 -6.50 11.18
C GLY A 216 -16.56 -5.38 10.29
N ALA A 217 -16.12 -5.67 9.06
CA ALA A 217 -15.44 -4.69 8.23
C ALA A 217 -16.42 -3.67 7.62
N TYR A 218 -17.69 -3.99 7.38
CA TYR A 218 -18.58 -3.13 6.58
C TYR A 218 -19.76 -2.51 7.33
N HIS A 219 -19.87 -2.73 8.65
CA HIS A 219 -21.05 -2.32 9.43
C HIS A 219 -21.10 -0.83 9.85
N HIS A 220 -20.03 -0.04 9.68
CA HIS A 220 -19.97 1.32 10.22
C HIS A 220 -20.22 2.47 9.23
N SER A 221 -20.56 2.20 7.97
CA SER A 221 -20.67 3.26 6.94
C SER A 221 -22.06 3.91 6.77
N VAL A 222 -23.03 3.65 7.67
CA VAL A 222 -24.43 4.13 7.48
C VAL A 222 -24.84 5.25 8.44
N ARG A 223 -23.99 5.69 9.37
CA ARG A 223 -24.32 6.83 10.25
C ARG A 223 -23.18 7.83 10.27
N GLN A 224 -23.12 8.71 9.28
CA GLN A 224 -22.69 10.11 9.44
C GLN A 224 -22.76 10.84 8.08
N VAL A 225 -23.98 11.22 7.72
CA VAL A 225 -24.26 12.50 7.03
C VAL A 225 -25.56 13.02 7.65
N LYS A 226 -25.42 13.92 8.62
CA LYS A 226 -26.37 14.98 8.93
C LYS A 226 -25.54 16.22 9.21
#